data_AF-A0A2G9XM51-F1
#
_entry.id   AF-A0A2G9XM51-F1
#
_cell.length_a   1.000
_cell.length_b   1.000
_cell.length_c   1.000
_cell.angle_alpha   90.00
_cell.angle_beta   90.00
_cell.angle_gamma   90.00
#
_symmetry.space_group_name_H-M   'P 1'
#
loop_
_entity.id
_entity.type
_entity.pdbx_description
1 polymer ?
#
loop_
_entity_poly.entity_id
_entity_poly.type
_entity_poly.pdbx_seq_one_letter_code
_entity_poly.pdbx_strand_id
1 'polypeptide(L)'
;MSKVIRLKPPLTTEDLKGMEIGDQVFISGTIYSARDTAHKRLTELIKKDEPLPLDIKGQIIYYMGPTPAAPGRPIGAAGPTTSTRMDAYAPLLMEKGLKAMIGKGPRSAEVIEAIKRWGCVYLAATGGAGA
;
A
#
# COMPACT_ATOMS: atom_id res chain seq x y z
N MET A 1 15.31 11.11 -16.25
CA MET A 1 13.96 11.66 -16.50
C MET A 1 12.98 10.72 -15.83
N SER A 2 11.97 11.22 -15.12
CA SER A 2 10.95 10.33 -14.52
C SER A 2 10.21 9.58 -15.62
N LYS A 3 10.02 8.27 -15.43
CA LYS A 3 9.24 7.45 -16.36
C LYS A 3 7.84 7.21 -15.83
N VAL A 4 6.94 6.87 -16.75
CA VAL A 4 5.58 6.42 -16.45
C VAL A 4 5.56 4.91 -16.41
N ILE A 5 5.16 4.35 -15.27
CA ILE A 5 5.04 2.91 -15.03
C ILE A 5 3.57 2.57 -14.85
N ARG A 6 3.16 1.44 -15.43
CA ARG A 6 1.79 0.91 -15.29
C ARG A 6 1.86 -0.43 -14.57
N LEU A 7 1.20 -0.51 -13.42
CA LEU A 7 1.17 -1.72 -12.60
C LEU A 7 -0.22 -2.35 -12.63
N LYS A 8 -0.26 -3.69 -12.64
CA LYS A 8 -1.47 -4.49 -12.54
C LYS A 8 -1.29 -5.56 -11.46
N PRO A 9 -1.89 -5.39 -10.27
CA PRO A 9 -1.82 -6.38 -9.20
C PRO A 9 -2.53 -7.69 -9.59
N PRO A 10 -2.14 -8.83 -8.99
CA PRO A 10 -1.05 -9.00 -8.02
C PRO A 10 0.34 -8.84 -8.66
N LEU A 11 1.24 -8.17 -7.93
CA LEU A 11 2.59 -7.84 -8.37
C LEU A 11 3.62 -8.93 -8.00
N THR A 12 4.66 -9.00 -8.80
CA THR A 12 5.88 -9.75 -8.56
C THR A 12 7.03 -8.82 -8.20
N THR A 13 8.17 -9.36 -7.78
CA THR A 13 9.39 -8.55 -7.56
C THR A 13 9.89 -7.96 -8.88
N GLU A 14 9.77 -8.71 -9.98
CA GLU A 14 10.13 -8.29 -11.34
C GLU A 14 9.36 -7.05 -11.80
N ASP A 15 8.07 -6.95 -11.48
CA ASP A 15 7.24 -5.77 -11.84
C ASP A 15 7.77 -4.47 -11.22
N LEU A 16 8.47 -4.57 -10.09
CA LEU A 16 9.04 -3.45 -9.35
C LEU A 16 10.52 -3.22 -9.66
N LYS A 17 11.13 -4.08 -10.49
CA LYS A 17 12.56 -4.04 -10.76
C LYS A 17 12.92 -2.81 -11.60
N GLY A 18 13.93 -2.09 -11.15
CA GLY A 18 14.43 -0.90 -11.85
C GLY A 18 13.53 0.32 -11.72
N MET A 19 12.53 0.31 -10.83
CA MET A 19 11.83 1.53 -10.44
C MET A 19 12.77 2.48 -9.69
N GLU A 20 12.64 3.76 -9.97
CA GLU A 20 13.44 4.82 -9.34
C GLU A 20 12.54 5.78 -8.58
N ILE A 21 13.12 6.45 -7.58
CA ILE A 21 12.41 7.50 -6.84
C ILE A 21 12.04 8.62 -7.82
N GLY A 22 10.77 9.02 -7.80
CA GLY A 22 10.24 10.07 -8.68
C GLY A 22 9.54 9.54 -9.93
N ASP A 23 9.55 8.23 -10.18
CA ASP A 23 8.73 7.64 -11.23
C ASP A 23 7.24 7.84 -10.97
N GLN A 24 6.49 8.03 -12.05
CA GLN A 24 5.03 8.16 -12.01
C GLN A 24 4.40 6.79 -12.20
N VAL A 25 3.50 6.41 -11.29
CA VAL A 25 2.90 5.08 -11.29
C VAL A 25 1.39 5.18 -11.48
N PHE A 26 0.88 4.49 -12.49
CA PHE A 26 -0.54 4.25 -12.71
C PHE A 26 -0.86 2.81 -12.37
N ILE A 27 -1.95 2.58 -11.63
CA ILE A 27 -2.35 1.24 -11.20
C ILE A 27 -3.70 0.93 -11.83
N SER A 28 -3.85 -0.28 -12.37
CA SER A 28 -5.12 -0.77 -12.91
C SER A 28 -5.36 -2.19 -12.42
N GLY A 29 -6.48 -2.41 -11.74
CA GLY A 29 -6.82 -3.70 -11.13
C GLY A 29 -7.30 -3.54 -9.70
N THR A 30 -7.31 -4.64 -8.96
CA THR A 30 -7.77 -4.67 -7.57
C THR A 30 -6.64 -4.25 -6.62
N ILE A 31 -6.93 -3.29 -5.75
CA ILE A 31 -6.10 -2.92 -4.60
C ILE A 31 -6.97 -2.89 -3.34
N TYR A 32 -6.36 -3.01 -2.17
CA TYR A 32 -7.09 -3.06 -0.91
C TYR A 32 -6.89 -1.77 -0.12
N SER A 33 -7.96 -1.21 0.43
CA SER A 33 -7.85 -0.12 1.41
C SER A 33 -7.67 -0.68 2.81
N ALA A 34 -6.64 -0.26 3.53
CA ALA A 34 -6.47 -0.61 4.94
C ALA A 34 -5.72 0.51 5.67
N ARG A 35 -6.09 0.75 6.93
CA ARG A 35 -5.43 1.72 7.82
C ARG A 35 -5.22 1.10 9.21
N ASP A 36 -5.17 1.92 10.25
CA ASP A 36 -4.77 1.59 11.62
C ASP A 36 -5.35 0.25 12.15
N THR A 37 -6.68 0.15 12.29
CA THR A 37 -7.33 -1.06 12.86
C THR A 37 -7.16 -2.31 12.00
N ALA A 38 -7.20 -2.15 10.68
CA ALA A 38 -7.01 -3.27 9.75
C ALA A 38 -5.58 -3.80 9.84
N HIS A 39 -4.57 -2.93 9.87
CA HIS A 39 -3.17 -3.34 10.02
C HIS A 39 -2.91 -4.04 11.36
N LYS A 40 -3.46 -3.50 12.44
CA LYS A 40 -3.38 -4.14 13.76
C LYS A 40 -3.95 -5.56 13.72
N ARG A 41 -5.18 -5.73 13.20
CA ARG A 41 -5.81 -7.06 13.07
C ARG A 41 -4.98 -8.02 12.21
N LEU A 42 -4.52 -7.59 11.04
CA LEU A 42 -3.72 -8.45 10.14
C LEU A 42 -2.42 -8.91 10.81
N THR A 43 -1.73 -8.01 11.51
CA THR A 43 -0.49 -8.37 12.20
C THR A 43 -0.71 -9.25 13.42
N GLU A 44 -1.82 -9.07 14.16
CA GLU A 44 -2.21 -9.96 15.25
C GLU A 44 -2.50 -11.38 14.75
N LEU A 45 -3.21 -11.53 13.62
CA LEU A 45 -3.46 -12.83 13.00
C LEU A 45 -2.14 -13.50 12.59
N ILE A 46 -1.23 -12.76 11.95
CA ILE A 46 0.09 -13.29 11.56
C ILE A 46 0.88 -13.77 12.79
N LYS A 47 0.88 -13.00 13.89
CA LYS A 47 1.59 -13.36 15.13
C LYS A 47 1.02 -14.58 15.84
N LYS A 48 -0.24 -14.93 15.56
CA LYS A 48 -0.91 -16.13 16.08
C LYS A 48 -0.90 -17.30 15.11
N ASP A 49 -0.21 -17.17 13.97
CA ASP A 49 -0.24 -18.13 12.86
C ASP A 49 -1.67 -18.45 12.37
N GLU A 50 -2.58 -17.46 12.47
CA GLU A 50 -3.96 -17.56 12.00
C GLU A 50 -4.08 -17.13 10.52
N PRO A 51 -5.05 -17.69 9.77
CA PRO A 51 -5.25 -17.34 8.37
C PRO A 51 -5.65 -15.88 8.21
N LEU A 52 -5.04 -15.21 7.22
CA LEU A 52 -5.45 -13.85 6.84
C LEU A 52 -6.78 -13.87 6.09
N PRO A 53 -7.60 -12.81 6.22
CA PRO A 53 -8.86 -12.70 5.49
C PRO A 53 -8.67 -12.36 4.00
N LEU A 54 -7.41 -12.17 3.56
CA LEU A 54 -7.04 -12.02 2.16
C LEU A 54 -5.64 -12.61 1.92
N ASP A 55 -5.36 -13.01 0.67
CA ASP A 55 -3.99 -13.27 0.25
C ASP A 55 -3.27 -11.94 0.01
N ILE A 56 -2.29 -11.64 0.87
CA ILE A 56 -1.52 -10.39 0.80
C ILE A 56 -0.42 -10.44 -0.26
N LYS A 57 -0.08 -11.63 -0.78
CA LYS A 57 1.04 -11.81 -1.70
C LYS A 57 0.79 -11.05 -3.00
N GLY A 58 1.74 -10.18 -3.36
CA GLY A 58 1.66 -9.34 -4.55
C GLY A 58 0.70 -8.17 -4.44
N GLN A 59 0.02 -7.98 -3.32
CA GLN A 59 -1.02 -6.96 -3.23
C GLN A 59 -0.45 -5.56 -3.02
N ILE A 60 -1.31 -4.59 -3.29
CA ILE A 60 -1.11 -3.19 -2.98
C ILE A 60 -2.12 -2.79 -1.90
N ILE A 61 -1.62 -2.19 -0.81
CA ILE A 61 -2.47 -1.61 0.23
C ILE A 61 -2.47 -0.09 0.11
N TYR A 62 -3.65 0.48 -0.08
CA TYR A 62 -3.88 1.92 -0.03
C TYR A 62 -4.30 2.35 1.37
N TYR A 63 -3.51 3.21 2.00
CA TYR A 63 -3.83 3.82 3.28
C TYR A 63 -4.88 4.91 3.09
N MET A 64 -6.15 4.49 3.06
CA MET A 64 -7.29 5.34 2.77
C MET A 64 -8.52 4.83 3.53
N GLY A 65 -9.41 5.76 3.88
CA GLY A 65 -10.77 5.45 4.35
C GLY A 65 -11.72 6.37 3.59
N PRO A 66 -12.62 5.84 2.74
CA PRO A 66 -13.41 6.68 1.85
C PRO A 66 -14.52 7.39 2.62
N THR A 67 -14.93 8.56 2.15
CA THR A 67 -16.20 9.15 2.60
C THR A 67 -17.38 8.35 2.06
N PRO A 68 -18.60 8.54 2.60
CA PRO A 68 -19.81 7.98 1.98
C PRO A 68 -19.91 8.38 0.51
N ALA A 69 -20.35 7.45 -0.32
CA ALA A 69 -20.56 7.69 -1.74
C ALA A 69 -21.83 8.52 -1.97
N ALA A 70 -21.76 9.49 -2.87
CA ALA A 70 -22.95 10.18 -3.37
C ALA A 70 -23.79 9.23 -4.26
N PRO A 71 -25.10 9.48 -4.43
CA PRO A 71 -25.94 8.69 -5.33
C PRO A 71 -25.32 8.56 -6.74
N GLY A 72 -25.26 7.33 -7.27
CA GLY A 72 -24.68 7.04 -8.58
C GLY A 72 -23.15 7.01 -8.64
N ARG A 73 -22.44 7.24 -7.53
CA ARG A 73 -20.97 7.09 -7.46
C ARG A 73 -20.58 5.77 -6.78
N PRO A 74 -19.55 5.08 -7.27
CA PRO A 74 -19.11 3.81 -6.68
C PRO A 74 -18.38 3.99 -5.34
N ILE A 75 -17.80 5.16 -5.09
CA ILE A 75 -17.04 5.49 -3.88
C ILE A 75 -17.10 6.99 -3.62
N GLY A 76 -17.03 7.39 -2.34
CA GLY A 76 -16.81 8.79 -1.96
C GLY A 76 -15.36 9.22 -2.13
N ALA A 77 -15.01 10.37 -1.54
CA ALA A 77 -13.65 10.89 -1.61
C ALA A 77 -12.65 9.90 -0.99
N ALA A 78 -11.58 9.62 -1.73
CA ALA A 78 -10.66 8.51 -1.58
C ALA A 78 -9.21 8.98 -1.40
N GLY A 79 -8.99 10.03 -0.61
CA GLY A 79 -7.66 10.60 -0.38
C GLY A 79 -6.76 9.76 0.56
N PRO A 80 -5.42 9.91 0.46
CA PRO A 80 -4.48 9.19 1.30
C PRO A 80 -4.49 9.69 2.75
N THR A 81 -4.20 8.79 3.68
CA THR A 81 -3.89 9.12 5.07
C THR A 81 -2.39 9.02 5.36
N THR A 82 -1.97 9.61 6.48
CA THR A 82 -0.57 9.64 6.91
C THR A 82 -0.02 8.24 7.14
N SER A 83 1.04 7.90 6.40
CA SER A 83 1.62 6.56 6.33
C SER A 83 2.36 6.15 7.60
N THR A 84 2.95 7.09 8.35
CA THR A 84 3.74 6.79 9.55
C THR A 84 2.96 6.01 10.62
N ARG A 85 1.62 6.14 10.66
CA ARG A 85 0.76 5.39 11.59
C ARG A 85 0.75 3.89 11.32
N MET A 86 1.17 3.46 10.13
CA MET A 86 1.26 2.05 9.74
C MET A 86 2.68 1.49 9.85
N ASP A 87 3.67 2.29 10.23
CA ASP A 87 5.10 1.88 10.20
C ASP A 87 5.40 0.71 11.13
N ALA A 88 4.74 0.62 12.29
CA ALA A 88 4.89 -0.49 13.23
C ALA A 88 4.33 -1.84 12.71
N TYR A 89 3.52 -1.82 11.65
CA TYR A 89 2.84 -3.01 11.11
C TYR A 89 3.36 -3.42 9.74
N ALA A 90 3.74 -2.44 8.92
CA ALA A 90 4.06 -2.64 7.53
C ALA A 90 5.24 -3.61 7.26
N PRO A 91 6.34 -3.63 8.05
CA PRO A 91 7.43 -4.59 7.85
C PRO A 91 6.97 -6.05 7.87
N LEU A 92 6.09 -6.41 8.81
CA LEU A 92 5.56 -7.78 8.92
C LEU A 92 4.65 -8.13 7.75
N LEU A 93 3.86 -7.17 7.24
CA LEU A 93 3.04 -7.37 6.04
C LEU A 93 3.90 -7.57 4.78
N MET A 94 5.00 -6.83 4.66
CA MET A 94 5.98 -6.98 3.56
C MET A 94 6.68 -8.34 3.61
N GLU A 95 7.06 -8.81 4.79
CA GLU A 95 7.60 -10.15 4.98
C GLU A 95 6.62 -11.24 4.50
N LYS A 96 5.31 -11.04 4.69
CA LYS A 96 4.28 -11.95 4.19
C LYS A 96 3.92 -11.76 2.70
N GLY A 97 4.58 -10.85 2.00
CA GLY A 97 4.50 -10.74 0.54
C GLY A 97 3.72 -9.53 0.02
N LEU A 98 3.34 -8.57 0.88
CA LEU A 98 2.84 -7.27 0.41
C LEU A 98 3.88 -6.61 -0.51
N LYS A 99 3.48 -6.03 -1.64
CA LYS A 99 4.42 -5.48 -2.63
C LYS A 99 4.41 -3.98 -2.78
N ALA A 100 3.28 -3.32 -2.55
CA ALA A 100 3.25 -1.87 -2.55
C ALA A 100 2.32 -1.30 -1.48
N MET A 101 2.64 -0.09 -1.06
CA MET A 101 1.83 0.70 -0.14
C MET A 101 1.60 2.08 -0.75
N ILE A 102 0.37 2.58 -0.68
CA ILE A 102 0.03 3.93 -1.14
C ILE A 102 -0.36 4.77 0.07
N GLY A 103 0.18 5.98 0.20
CA GLY A 103 -0.18 6.89 1.30
C GLY A 103 0.45 8.28 1.16
N LYS A 104 0.54 9.02 2.27
CA LYS A 104 1.21 10.33 2.31
C LYS A 104 2.17 10.48 3.49
N GLY A 105 3.17 11.32 3.31
CA GLY A 105 4.19 11.63 4.32
C GLY A 105 5.38 10.66 4.30
N PRO A 106 6.39 10.93 5.14
CA PRO A 106 7.59 10.12 5.23
C PRO A 106 7.31 8.75 5.86
N ARG A 107 8.34 7.88 5.85
CA ARG A 107 8.33 6.54 6.44
C ARG A 107 9.55 6.40 7.35
N SER A 108 9.44 5.57 8.39
CA SER A 108 10.53 5.26 9.30
C SER A 108 11.70 4.56 8.62
N ALA A 109 12.89 4.63 9.23
CA ALA A 109 14.07 3.90 8.76
C ALA A 109 13.82 2.38 8.71
N GLU A 110 13.10 1.84 9.69
CA GLU A 110 12.73 0.42 9.73
C GLU A 110 11.90 0.01 8.52
N VAL A 111 10.93 0.84 8.12
CA VAL A 111 10.16 0.58 6.90
C VAL A 111 11.06 0.66 5.66
N ILE A 112 11.94 1.64 5.57
CA ILE A 112 12.84 1.79 4.42
C ILE A 112 13.71 0.53 4.26
N GLU A 113 14.24 0.00 5.37
CA GLU A 113 15.00 -1.25 5.35
C GLU A 113 14.13 -2.46 4.99
N ALA A 114 12.90 -2.54 5.48
CA ALA A 114 11.96 -3.59 5.08
C ALA A 114 11.62 -3.54 3.59
N ILE A 115 11.41 -2.34 3.02
CA ILE A 115 11.16 -2.11 1.60
C ILE A 115 12.31 -2.67 0.75
N LYS A 116 13.55 -2.36 1.14
CA LYS A 116 14.76 -2.89 0.48
C LYS A 116 14.85 -4.40 0.60
N ARG A 117 14.63 -4.94 1.81
CA ARG A 117 14.74 -6.37 2.10
C ARG A 117 13.74 -7.21 1.31
N TRP A 118 12.50 -6.76 1.19
CA TRP A 118 11.40 -7.55 0.61
C TRP A 118 11.06 -7.15 -0.83
N GLY A 119 11.80 -6.22 -1.42
CA GLY A 119 11.58 -5.75 -2.79
C GLY A 119 10.17 -5.18 -2.96
N CYS A 120 9.84 -4.19 -2.14
CA CYS A 120 8.55 -3.49 -2.15
C CYS A 120 8.73 -2.05 -2.66
N VAL A 121 7.63 -1.34 -2.85
CA VAL A 121 7.65 0.11 -3.12
C VAL A 121 6.65 0.88 -2.26
N TYR A 122 7.00 2.12 -1.93
CA TYR A 122 6.08 3.08 -1.33
C TYR A 122 5.70 4.13 -2.37
N LEU A 123 4.41 4.26 -2.64
CA LEU A 123 3.85 5.15 -3.64
C LEU A 123 3.21 6.34 -2.91
N ALA A 124 3.84 7.50 -2.99
CA ALA A 124 3.26 8.72 -2.45
C ALA A 124 2.09 9.15 -3.33
N ALA A 125 0.86 9.06 -2.81
CA ALA A 125 -0.30 9.63 -3.47
C ALA A 125 -0.24 11.16 -3.41
N THR A 126 -0.65 11.82 -4.49
CA THR A 126 -0.75 13.27 -4.58
C THR A 126 -1.80 13.77 -3.58
N GLY A 127 -1.32 14.25 -2.42
CA GLY A 127 -2.19 14.70 -1.32
C GLY A 127 -3.08 15.88 -1.74
N GLY A 128 -4.35 15.83 -1.35
CA GLY A 128 -5.34 16.88 -1.64
C GLY A 128 -6.30 16.56 -2.79
N ALA A 129 -5.96 15.62 -3.67
CA ALA A 129 -6.80 15.16 -4.78
C ALA A 129 -7.62 13.91 -4.41
N GLY A 130 -8.51 14.04 -3.42
CA GLY A 130 -9.33 12.93 -2.93
C GLY A 130 -10.71 12.82 -3.58
N ALA A 131 -11.21 13.87 -4.25
CA ALA A 131 -12.59 13.99 -4.74
C ALA A 131 -12.66 13.98 -6.27
#